data_AF-A0A3D0SSY1-F1
#
_entry.id   AF-A0A3D0SSY1-F1
#
_cell.length_a   1.000
_cell.length_b   1.000
_cell.length_c   1.000
_cell.angle_alpha   90.00
_cell.angle_beta   90.00
_cell.angle_gamma   90.00
#
_symmetry.space_group_name_H-M   'P 1'
#
loop_
_entity.id
_entity.type
_entity.pdbx_description
1 polymer ?
#
loop_
_entity_poly.entity_id
_entity_poly.type
_entity_poly.pdbx_seq_one_letter_code
_entity_poly.pdbx_strand_id
1 'polypeptide(L)' 'MNGDLGWMAMTALLAIPAGAALLLAGLPSYRLGAGLNAGAALISLLASMILFGVRPGANVYLRVDDFNI' A
#
# COMPACT_ATOMS: atom_id res chain seq x y z
N MET A 1 -2.70 13.41 15.72
CA MET A 1 -2.04 12.13 16.06
C MET A 1 -2.62 10.94 15.30
N ASN A 2 -3.95 10.81 15.09
CA ASN A 2 -4.49 9.69 14.28
C ASN A 2 -4.41 9.92 12.75
N GLY A 3 -4.45 11.16 12.28
CA GLY A 3 -4.40 11.46 10.83
C GLY A 3 -3.08 11.08 10.15
N ASP A 4 -1.97 11.24 10.85
CA ASP A 4 -0.62 10.93 10.32
C ASP A 4 -0.46 9.43 10.07
N LEU A 5 -1.01 8.61 10.97
CA LEU A 5 -1.01 7.14 10.82
C LEU A 5 -1.83 6.69 9.61
N GLY A 6 -3.01 7.29 9.38
CA GLY A 6 -3.82 7.00 8.19
C GLY A 6 -3.11 7.40 6.89
N TRP A 7 -2.40 8.52 6.88
CA TRP A 7 -1.57 8.94 5.74
C TRP A 7 -0.40 7.98 5.48
N MET A 8 0.29 7.53 6.52
CA MET A 8 1.37 6.54 6.40
C MET A 8 0.86 5.21 5.86
N ALA A 9 -0.27 4.73 6.40
CA ALA A 9 -0.89 3.48 5.95
C ALA A 9 -1.31 3.55 4.47
N MET A 10 -1.96 4.64 4.06
CA MET A 10 -2.35 4.84 2.66
C MET A 10 -1.14 4.99 1.74
N THR A 11 -0.10 5.71 2.16
CA THR A 11 1.14 5.85 1.38
C THR A 11 1.84 4.52 1.22
N ALA A 12 1.92 3.71 2.27
CA ALA A 12 2.48 2.36 2.22
C ALA A 12 1.69 1.47 1.25
N LEU A 13 0.35 1.55 1.27
CA LEU A 13 -0.53 0.78 0.40
C LEU A 13 -0.29 1.05 -1.10
N LEU A 14 0.15 2.26 -1.46
CA LEU A 14 0.47 2.64 -2.83
C LEU A 14 1.95 2.41 -3.18
N ALA A 15 2.85 2.86 -2.32
CA ALA A 15 4.28 2.89 -2.61
C ALA A 15 4.93 1.51 -2.58
N ILE A 16 4.49 0.61 -1.69
CA ILE A 16 5.07 -0.73 -1.55
C ILE A 16 4.84 -1.60 -2.79
N PRO A 17 3.60 -1.78 -3.30
CA PRO A 17 3.39 -2.59 -4.50
C PRO A 17 4.04 -1.95 -5.73
N ALA A 18 4.03 -0.61 -5.85
CA ALA A 18 4.70 0.08 -6.94
C ALA A 18 6.23 -0.13 -6.91
N GLY A 19 6.85 0.04 -5.74
CA GLY A 19 8.29 -0.22 -5.54
C GLY A 19 8.65 -1.68 -5.77
N ALA A 20 7.82 -2.61 -5.28
CA ALA A 20 7.99 -4.04 -5.51
C ALA A 20 7.94 -4.37 -7.01
N ALA A 21 7.00 -3.80 -7.76
CA ALA A 21 6.91 -3.99 -9.21
C ALA A 21 8.17 -3.49 -9.94
N LEU A 22 8.70 -2.32 -9.55
CA LEU A 22 9.95 -1.80 -10.10
C LEU A 22 11.15 -2.71 -9.82
N LEU A 23 11.25 -3.25 -8.60
CA LEU A 23 12.31 -4.19 -8.24
C LEU A 23 12.19 -5.50 -9.01
N LEU A 24 10.97 -6.04 -9.14
CA LEU A 24 10.69 -7.28 -9.88
C LEU A 24 11.01 -7.15 -11.36
N ALA A 25 10.79 -5.98 -11.96
CA ALA A 25 11.11 -5.73 -13.36
C ALA A 25 12.60 -5.91 -13.67
N GLY A 26 13.48 -5.66 -12.69
CA GLY A 26 14.93 -5.88 -12.80
C GLY A 26 15.41 -7.23 -12.28
N LEU A 27 14.54 -8.07 -11.71
CA LEU A 27 14.94 -9.29 -11.02
C LEU A 27 14.69 -10.53 -11.89
N PRO A 28 15.73 -11.23 -12.40
CA PRO A 28 15.55 -12.39 -13.27
C PRO A 28 15.18 -13.67 -12.50
N SER A 29 15.26 -13.66 -11.17
CA SER A 29 15.05 -14.84 -10.33
C SER A 29 13.60 -15.00 -9.88
N TYR A 30 12.97 -16.10 -10.28
CA TYR A 30 11.59 -16.43 -9.93
C TYR A 30 11.39 -16.57 -8.40
N ARG A 31 12.25 -17.31 -7.70
CA ARG A 31 12.07 -17.59 -6.26
C ARG A 31 12.25 -16.32 -5.41
N LEU A 32 13.26 -15.51 -5.74
CA LEU A 32 13.47 -14.24 -5.06
C LEU A 32 12.35 -13.25 -5.36
N GLY A 33 11.90 -13.20 -6.63
CA GLY A 33 10.76 -12.36 -7.02
C GLY A 33 9.46 -12.77 -6.33
N ALA A 34 9.17 -14.07 -6.25
CA ALA A 34 7.99 -14.56 -5.55
C ALA A 34 8.01 -14.19 -4.05
N GLY A 35 9.15 -14.32 -3.38
CA GLY A 35 9.31 -13.90 -1.99
C GLY A 35 9.14 -12.40 -1.79
N LEU A 36 9.70 -11.59 -2.68
CA LEU A 36 9.57 -10.13 -2.67
C LEU A 36 8.11 -9.71 -2.87
N ASN A 37 7.41 -10.29 -3.85
CA ASN A 37 6.00 -10.01 -4.10
C ASN A 37 5.12 -10.39 -2.91
N ALA A 38 5.31 -11.59 -2.35
CA ALA A 38 4.55 -12.05 -1.18
C ALA A 38 4.80 -11.16 0.05
N GLY A 39 6.04 -10.75 0.28
CA GLY A 39 6.39 -9.81 1.36
C GLY A 39 5.73 -8.45 1.15
N ALA A 40 5.79 -7.89 -0.06
CA ALA A 40 5.14 -6.63 -0.40
C ALA A 40 3.61 -6.70 -0.23
N ALA A 41 2.98 -7.81 -0.62
CA ALA A 41 1.56 -8.05 -0.44
C ALA A 41 1.18 -8.14 1.05
N LEU A 42 1.99 -8.83 1.87
CA LEU A 42 1.78 -8.91 3.32
C LEU A 42 1.84 -7.52 3.98
N ILE A 43 2.86 -6.71 3.65
CA ILE A 43 2.97 -5.36 4.21
C ILE A 43 1.79 -4.49 3.75
N SER A 44 1.37 -4.62 2.49
CA SER A 44 0.19 -3.92 1.96
C SER A 44 -1.09 -4.31 2.71
N LEU A 45 -1.27 -5.60 3.03
CA LEU A 45 -2.38 -6.11 3.84
C LEU A 45 -2.37 -5.53 5.26
N LEU A 46 -1.20 -5.47 5.90
CA LEU A 46 -1.07 -4.87 7.23
C LEU A 46 -1.38 -3.36 7.20
N ALA A 47 -0.94 -2.66 6.15
CA ALA A 47 -1.27 -1.25 5.95
C ALA A 47 -2.78 -1.04 5.74
N SER A 48 -3.45 -1.88 4.95
CA SER A 48 -4.91 -1.78 4.76
C SER A 48 -5.68 -2.07 6.05
N MET A 49 -5.20 -2.99 6.89
CA MET A 49 -5.82 -3.29 8.18
C MET A 49 -5.90 -2.04 9.08
N ILE A 50 -4.89 -1.18 9.06
CA ILE A 50 -4.88 0.10 9.81
C ILE A 50 -6.00 1.02 9.34
N LEU A 51 -6.29 1.06 8.04
CA LEU A 51 -7.27 1.97 7.44
C LEU A 51 -8.72 1.65 7.84
N PHE A 52 -9.02 0.43 8.32
CA PHE A 52 -10.33 0.12 8.90
C PHE A 52 -10.60 0.89 10.20
N GLY A 53 -9.56 1.16 11.00
CA GLY A 53 -9.68 1.88 12.27
C GLY A 53 -9.31 3.35 12.19
N VAL A 54 -8.60 3.76 11.12
CA VAL A 54 -8.03 5.09 10.99
C VAL A 54 -8.32 5.65 9.60
N ARG A 55 -9.30 6.54 9.50
CA ARG A 55 -9.56 7.28 8.27
C ARG A 55 -8.39 8.24 8.00
N PRO A 56 -7.72 8.16 6.84
CA PRO A 56 -6.73 9.16 6.43
C PRO A 56 -7.36 10.55 6.36
N GLY A 57 -6.52 11.59 6.49
CA GLY A 57 -6.96 12.95 6.22
C GLY A 57 -7.46 13.10 4.78
N ALA A 58 -8.30 14.11 4.54
CA ALA A 58 -8.87 14.38 3.22
C ALA A 58 -7.76 14.48 2.15
N ASN A 59 -7.91 13.72 1.07
CA ASN A 59 -6.94 13.64 -0.01
C ASN A 59 -7.62 13.32 -1.34
N VAL A 60 -6.86 13.39 -2.44
CA VAL A 60 -7.39 13.20 -3.80
C VAL A 60 -7.98 11.79 -3.98
N TYR A 61 -7.32 10.77 -3.44
CA TYR A 61 -7.76 9.38 -3.57
C TYR A 61 -9.08 9.14 -2.82
N LEU A 62 -9.18 9.59 -1.56
CA LEU A 62 -10.42 9.54 -0.78
C LEU A 62 -11.54 10.37 -1.42
N ARG A 63 -11.22 11.50 -2.05
CA ARG A 63 -12.25 12.28 -2.76
C ARG A 63 -12.83 11.50 -3.92
N VAL A 64 -12.01 10.81 -4.70
CA VAL A 64 -12.49 9.92 -5.78
C VAL A 64 -13.29 8.76 -5.20
N ASP A 65 -12.83 8.17 -4.09
CA ASP A 65 -13.47 7.04 -3.43
C ASP A 65 -14.82 7.42 -2.78
N ASP A 66 -14.93 8.60 -2.17
CA ASP A 66 -16.18 9.14 -1.60
C ASP A 66 -17.28 9.34 -2.68
N PHE A 67 -16.92 9.42 -3.97
CA PHE A 67 -17.86 9.49 -5.10
C PHE A 67 -18.24 8.11 -5.67
N ASN A 68 -17.68 7.03 -5.15
CA ASN A 68 -17.96 5.66 -5.58
C ASN A 68 -19.24 5.15 -4.88
N ILE A 69 -20.40 5.67 -5.30
CA ILE A 69 -21.75 5.22 -4.90
C ILE A 69 -22.29 4.07 -5.77
#